data_AF-A0A1M3LB93-F1
#
_entry.id   AF-A0A1M3LB93-F1
#
_cell.length_a   1.000
_cell.length_b   1.000
_cell.length_c   1.000
_cell.angle_alpha   90.00
_cell.angle_beta   90.00
_cell.angle_gamma   90.00
#
_symmetry.space_group_name_H-M   'P 1'
#
loop_
_entity.id
_entity.type
_entity.pdbx_description
1 polymer ?
#
loop_
_entity_poly.entity_id
_entity_poly.type
_entity_poly.pdbx_seq_one_letter_code
_entity_poly.pdbx_strand_id
1 'polypeptide(L)'
;MKRLFLSLAILAFTSLTIVSAQEGRRSKRGFSLPQELNLTSEQQQKVDSANNEFRAKISDLRSNSNISKEDRRTKIKELRREHRDAINNILTPEQQTKLKELQSKREKEMSMRGKRHDRQRELAIQYKKDLKDLNLTNEQKQQIRAINENYRTKSKELAIQHREDLNKIYTPEQQSKLRDIRKDFSKDKTPTYGSRKGIKLDNASVEKLNALKENYIKEKKAIEMSRIAPAAQKQKLSDLRENFRKERRQILADAQKEKANKQNTPA
;
A
#
# COMPACT_ATOMS: atom_id res chain seq x y z
N MET A 1 26.15 73.68 28.63
CA MET A 1 25.86 72.61 29.63
C MET A 1 24.79 71.72 29.02
N LYS A 2 25.01 70.41 28.76
CA LYS A 2 24.97 69.26 29.67
C LYS A 2 23.62 69.02 30.40
N ARG A 3 22.72 68.25 29.74
CA ARG A 3 21.67 67.36 30.33
C ARG A 3 20.54 68.10 31.11
N LEU A 4 19.35 67.58 31.44
CA LEU A 4 18.63 66.28 31.39
C LEU A 4 17.14 66.58 31.01
N PHE A 5 16.19 65.68 30.69
CA PHE A 5 16.15 64.25 30.30
C PHE A 5 15.44 64.20 28.88
N LEU A 6 14.27 63.63 28.52
CA LEU A 6 13.42 62.51 29.00
C LEU A 6 12.52 61.96 27.85
N SER A 7 12.66 60.69 27.47
CA SER A 7 11.58 59.83 26.92
C SER A 7 12.07 58.39 26.68
N LEU A 8 11.14 57.42 26.70
CA LEU A 8 11.44 55.98 26.69
C LEU A 8 11.27 55.38 25.29
N ALA A 9 12.29 54.70 24.77
CA ALA A 9 12.22 53.97 23.48
C ALA A 9 12.84 52.58 23.63
N ILE A 10 12.03 51.59 24.02
CA ILE A 10 12.47 50.19 24.18
C ILE A 10 12.54 49.54 22.79
N LEU A 11 13.74 49.58 22.18
CA LEU A 11 13.99 48.99 20.87
C LEU A 11 14.31 47.49 21.00
N ALA A 12 13.27 46.70 21.28
CA ALA A 12 13.36 45.25 21.46
C ALA A 12 13.63 44.54 20.12
N PHE A 13 14.89 44.22 19.83
CA PHE A 13 15.27 43.36 18.71
C PHE A 13 14.82 41.91 18.97
N THR A 14 13.63 41.57 18.49
CA THR A 14 13.13 40.19 18.45
C THR A 14 13.82 39.42 17.32
N SER A 15 14.81 38.60 17.68
CA SER A 15 15.46 37.67 16.76
C SER A 15 14.48 36.55 16.36
N LEU A 16 13.73 36.80 15.28
CA LEU A 16 12.70 35.89 14.79
C LEU A 16 13.33 34.61 14.23
N THR A 17 13.46 33.59 15.07
CA THR A 17 13.85 32.23 14.68
C THR A 17 12.73 31.58 13.87
N ILE A 18 12.72 31.84 12.56
CA ILE A 18 11.84 31.15 11.61
C ILE A 18 12.26 29.68 11.57
N VAL A 19 11.68 28.87 12.46
CA VAL A 19 11.64 27.42 12.31
C VAL A 19 10.81 27.13 11.06
N SER A 20 11.49 26.86 9.95
CA SER A 20 10.87 26.43 8.72
C SER A 20 10.19 25.08 8.97
N ALA A 21 8.87 25.11 9.16
CA ALA A 21 8.07 23.93 9.39
C ALA A 21 8.20 23.00 8.17
N GLN A 22 9.00 21.95 8.32
CA GLN A 22 9.31 21.03 7.23
C GLN A 22 8.02 20.33 6.79
N GLU A 23 7.46 20.75 5.66
CA GLU A 23 6.25 20.15 5.06
C GLU A 23 6.52 18.70 4.61
N GLY A 24 6.46 17.78 5.58
CA GLY A 24 6.44 16.35 5.33
C GLY A 24 5.25 16.01 4.45
N ARG A 25 5.52 15.78 3.15
CA ARG A 25 4.54 15.61 2.07
C ARG A 25 3.36 14.72 2.46
N ARG A 26 2.29 15.34 2.97
CA ARG A 26 1.02 14.68 3.28
C ARG A 26 0.46 14.10 1.98
N SER A 27 0.17 12.80 1.98
CA SER A 27 -0.46 12.16 0.82
C SER A 27 -1.80 12.84 0.52
N LYS A 28 -1.97 13.37 -0.69
CA LYS A 28 -3.20 14.04 -1.17
C LYS A 28 -4.40 13.09 -1.36
N ARG A 29 -4.40 11.91 -0.73
CA ARG A 29 -5.48 10.91 -0.82
C ARG A 29 -5.93 10.45 0.57
N GLY A 30 -6.44 11.40 1.34
CA GLY A 30 -7.12 11.16 2.60
C GLY A 30 -8.06 12.31 2.94
N PHE A 31 -9.22 11.98 3.52
CA PHE A 31 -10.14 12.90 4.21
C PHE A 31 -9.37 13.93 5.03
N SER A 32 -9.62 15.20 4.74
CA SER A 32 -8.78 16.32 5.16
C SER A 32 -9.57 17.21 6.11
N LEU A 33 -9.56 16.84 7.40
CA LEU A 33 -10.19 17.62 8.48
C LEU A 33 -9.99 19.14 8.36
N PRO A 34 -8.78 19.67 8.02
CA PRO A 34 -8.58 21.10 7.86
C PRO A 34 -9.47 21.74 6.79
N GLN A 35 -9.58 21.08 5.64
CA GLN A 35 -10.29 21.58 4.47
C GLN A 35 -11.79 21.30 4.53
N GLU A 36 -12.19 20.21 5.18
CA GLU A 36 -13.61 19.85 5.31
C GLU A 36 -14.30 20.62 6.46
N LEU A 37 -13.55 21.11 7.45
CA LEU A 37 -14.05 21.95 8.55
C LEU A 37 -13.72 23.45 8.42
N ASN A 38 -13.04 23.88 7.36
CA ASN A 38 -12.57 25.26 7.16
C ASN A 38 -11.83 25.80 8.40
N LEU A 39 -10.81 25.09 8.87
CA LEU A 39 -10.08 25.49 10.08
C LEU A 39 -9.27 26.77 9.87
N THR A 40 -9.24 27.64 10.88
CA THR A 40 -8.34 28.80 10.89
C THR A 40 -6.87 28.36 11.02
N SER A 41 -5.92 29.22 10.67
CA SER A 41 -4.48 28.93 10.81
C SER A 41 -4.07 28.55 12.24
N GLU A 42 -4.71 29.17 13.25
CA GLU A 42 -4.47 28.88 14.66
C GLU A 42 -5.08 27.52 15.08
N GLN A 43 -6.32 27.24 14.66
CA GLN A 43 -6.93 25.92 14.85
C GLN A 43 -6.09 24.83 14.18
N GLN A 44 -5.55 25.11 12.99
CA GLN A 44 -4.70 24.18 12.25
C GLN A 44 -3.41 23.85 12.99
N GLN A 45 -2.74 24.84 13.56
CA GLN A 45 -1.53 24.62 14.38
C GLN A 45 -1.84 23.79 15.63
N LYS A 46 -2.93 24.11 16.35
CA LYS A 46 -3.40 23.36 17.52
C LYS A 46 -3.74 21.90 17.15
N VAL A 47 -4.46 21.69 16.04
CA VAL A 47 -4.80 20.37 15.50
C VAL A 47 -3.55 19.57 15.10
N ASP A 48 -2.56 20.20 14.45
CA ASP A 48 -1.33 19.50 14.06
C ASP A 48 -0.42 19.15 15.24
N SER A 49 -0.40 19.98 16.29
CA SER A 49 0.27 19.66 17.55
C SER A 49 -0.34 18.40 18.20
N ALA A 50 -1.66 18.38 18.42
CA ALA A 50 -2.36 17.24 18.98
C ALA A 50 -2.20 15.95 18.13
N ASN A 51 -2.22 16.09 16.80
CA ASN A 51 -1.95 14.96 15.89
C ASN A 51 -0.53 14.42 16.02
N ASN A 52 0.48 15.27 16.27
CA ASN A 52 1.87 14.85 16.42
C ASN A 52 2.12 14.18 17.78
N GLU A 53 1.58 14.72 18.86
CA GLU A 53 1.62 14.11 20.19
C GLU A 53 0.97 12.71 20.17
N PHE A 54 -0.22 12.59 19.57
CA PHE A 54 -0.90 11.31 19.40
C PHE A 54 -0.09 10.31 18.55
N ARG A 55 0.58 10.77 17.48
CA ARG A 55 1.49 9.91 16.68
C ARG A 55 2.65 9.37 17.50
N ALA A 56 3.27 10.20 18.35
CA ALA A 56 4.35 9.78 19.24
C ALA A 56 3.87 8.69 20.22
N LYS A 57 2.86 8.98 21.06
CA LYS A 57 2.32 8.02 22.04
C LYS A 57 1.87 6.69 21.40
N ILE A 58 1.31 6.73 20.18
CA ILE A 58 0.94 5.54 19.40
C ILE A 58 2.15 4.78 18.85
N SER A 59 3.25 5.47 18.52
CA SER A 59 4.52 4.85 18.14
C SER A 59 5.13 4.10 19.33
N ASP A 60 5.20 4.75 20.49
CA ASP A 60 5.84 4.20 21.69
C ASP A 60 5.11 2.94 22.19
N LEU A 61 3.78 2.97 22.24
CA LEU A 61 2.96 1.78 22.55
C LEU A 61 3.11 0.63 21.55
N ARG A 62 3.48 0.91 20.29
CA ARG A 62 3.73 -0.14 19.28
C ARG A 62 5.12 -0.74 19.41
N SER A 63 6.12 0.09 19.72
CA SER A 63 7.51 -0.31 19.89
C SER A 63 7.77 -1.01 21.23
N ASN A 64 7.01 -0.67 22.27
CA ASN A 64 7.11 -1.31 23.58
C ASN A 64 6.69 -2.79 23.52
N SER A 65 7.66 -3.69 23.61
CA SER A 65 7.49 -5.16 23.64
C SER A 65 6.87 -5.69 24.93
N ASN A 66 6.97 -4.92 26.02
CA ASN A 66 6.77 -5.40 27.40
C ASN A 66 5.31 -5.32 27.86
N ILE A 67 4.40 -4.91 26.97
CA ILE A 67 2.96 -4.88 27.20
C ILE A 67 2.24 -5.93 26.35
N SER A 68 1.19 -6.54 26.91
CA SER A 68 0.39 -7.50 26.17
C SER A 68 -0.29 -6.84 24.97
N LYS A 69 -0.67 -7.65 23.98
CA LYS A 69 -1.38 -7.20 22.79
C LYS A 69 -2.75 -6.60 23.13
N GLU A 70 -3.39 -7.09 24.18
CA GLU A 70 -4.69 -6.67 24.66
C GLU A 70 -4.58 -5.34 25.45
N ASP A 71 -3.59 -5.20 26.34
CA ASP A 71 -3.32 -3.92 27.02
C ASP A 71 -2.93 -2.82 26.02
N ARG A 72 -2.10 -3.17 25.03
CA ARG A 72 -1.74 -2.28 23.91
C ARG A 72 -3.00 -1.84 23.13
N ARG A 73 -3.99 -2.72 22.94
CA ARG A 73 -5.27 -2.38 22.29
C ARG A 73 -6.10 -1.43 23.14
N THR A 74 -6.18 -1.66 24.46
CA THR A 74 -6.91 -0.80 25.41
C THR A 74 -6.29 0.61 25.47
N LYS A 75 -4.97 0.72 25.70
CA LYS A 75 -4.27 2.02 25.74
C LYS A 75 -4.35 2.78 24.41
N ILE A 76 -4.31 2.08 23.27
CA ILE A 76 -4.56 2.69 21.94
C ILE A 76 -6.01 3.17 21.77
N LYS A 77 -7.00 2.53 22.42
CA LYS A 77 -8.41 2.97 22.40
C LYS A 77 -8.61 4.22 23.27
N GLU A 78 -7.96 4.29 24.42
CA GLU A 78 -8.00 5.43 25.35
C GLU A 78 -7.37 6.68 24.72
N LEU A 79 -6.13 6.57 24.22
CA LEU A 79 -5.46 7.65 23.48
C LEU A 79 -6.27 8.16 22.28
N ARG A 80 -7.06 7.30 21.62
CA ARG A 80 -7.94 7.71 20.52
C ARG A 80 -9.14 8.53 20.98
N ARG A 81 -9.68 8.25 22.17
CA ARG A 81 -10.73 9.06 22.81
C ARG A 81 -10.15 10.42 23.18
N GLU A 82 -9.05 10.42 23.95
CA GLU A 82 -8.34 11.63 24.37
C GLU A 82 -7.98 12.54 23.18
N HIS A 83 -7.36 11.98 22.14
CA HIS A 83 -7.04 12.75 20.93
C HIS A 83 -8.29 13.29 20.22
N ARG A 84 -9.37 12.50 20.08
CA ARG A 84 -10.62 12.98 19.48
C ARG A 84 -11.20 14.14 20.30
N ASP A 85 -11.17 14.04 21.61
CA ASP A 85 -11.81 15.00 22.50
C ASP A 85 -10.97 16.29 22.62
N ALA A 86 -9.63 16.18 22.61
CA ALA A 86 -8.71 17.31 22.42
C ALA A 86 -8.92 18.03 21.07
N ILE A 87 -9.14 17.28 19.98
CA ILE A 87 -9.47 17.86 18.67
C ILE A 87 -10.84 18.56 18.72
N ASN A 88 -11.87 17.97 19.34
CA ASN A 88 -13.19 18.60 19.48
C ASN A 88 -13.11 19.95 20.21
N ASN A 89 -12.27 20.05 21.25
CA ASN A 89 -12.10 21.28 22.05
C ASN A 89 -11.42 22.43 21.28
N ILE A 90 -10.83 22.18 20.11
CA ILE A 90 -10.26 23.21 19.23
C ILE A 90 -11.32 23.76 18.26
N LEU A 91 -12.43 23.06 18.07
CA LEU A 91 -13.46 23.34 17.06
C LEU A 91 -14.62 24.16 17.63
N THR A 92 -15.20 25.04 16.81
CA THR A 92 -16.45 25.73 17.12
C THR A 92 -17.63 24.75 17.16
N PRO A 93 -18.77 25.07 17.83
CA PRO A 93 -19.93 24.18 17.88
C PRO A 93 -20.46 23.76 16.49
N GLU A 94 -20.37 24.64 15.50
CA GLU A 94 -20.71 24.37 14.10
C GLU A 94 -19.74 23.36 13.47
N GLN A 95 -18.44 23.57 13.63
CA GLN A 95 -17.40 22.65 13.15
C GLN A 95 -17.48 21.28 13.84
N GLN A 96 -17.81 21.22 15.13
CA GLN A 96 -18.07 19.96 15.85
C GLN A 96 -19.30 19.23 15.28
N THR A 97 -20.34 19.97 14.90
CA THR A 97 -21.56 19.41 14.31
C THR A 97 -21.28 18.83 12.92
N LYS A 98 -20.58 19.60 12.06
CA LYS A 98 -20.11 19.14 10.75
C LYS A 98 -19.17 17.92 10.87
N LEU A 99 -18.30 17.89 11.89
CA LEU A 99 -17.43 16.74 12.16
C LEU A 99 -18.22 15.48 12.53
N LYS A 100 -19.29 15.59 13.33
CA LYS A 100 -20.18 14.44 13.65
C LYS A 100 -20.87 13.89 12.40
N GLU A 101 -21.35 14.77 11.51
CA GLU A 101 -21.97 14.35 10.24
C GLU A 101 -20.96 13.60 9.34
N LEU A 102 -19.78 14.17 9.13
CA LEU A 102 -18.70 13.56 8.35
C LEU A 102 -18.26 12.21 8.92
N GLN A 103 -18.21 12.07 10.26
CA GLN A 103 -17.97 10.78 10.92
C GLN A 103 -19.09 9.77 10.64
N SER A 104 -20.36 10.14 10.78
CA SER A 104 -21.50 9.25 10.51
C SER A 104 -21.59 8.81 9.05
N LYS A 105 -21.35 9.72 8.09
CA LYS A 105 -21.28 9.41 6.65
C LYS A 105 -20.17 8.37 6.38
N ARG A 106 -18.97 8.62 6.92
CA ARG A 106 -17.82 7.73 6.76
C ARG A 106 -18.03 6.37 7.43
N GLU A 107 -18.73 6.31 8.55
CA GLU A 107 -19.12 5.05 9.20
C GLU A 107 -20.10 4.25 8.33
N LYS A 108 -21.13 4.90 7.77
CA LYS A 108 -22.07 4.27 6.82
C LYS A 108 -21.34 3.72 5.59
N GLU A 109 -20.44 4.50 4.99
CA GLU A 109 -19.59 4.07 3.86
C GLU A 109 -18.71 2.87 4.21
N MET A 110 -18.04 2.90 5.37
CA MET A 110 -17.18 1.80 5.83
C MET A 110 -17.97 0.53 6.19
N SER A 111 -19.14 0.68 6.80
CA SER A 111 -20.08 -0.43 7.09
C SER A 111 -20.58 -1.09 5.81
N MET A 112 -21.00 -0.30 4.82
CA MET A 112 -21.41 -0.80 3.50
C MET A 112 -20.25 -1.46 2.75
N ARG A 113 -19.02 -0.93 2.86
CA ARG A 113 -17.81 -1.55 2.29
C ARG A 113 -17.47 -2.88 2.95
N GLY A 114 -17.61 -2.98 4.28
CA GLY A 114 -17.47 -4.23 5.04
C GLY A 114 -18.48 -5.28 4.56
N LYS A 115 -19.79 -4.95 4.61
CA LYS A 115 -20.88 -5.83 4.14
C LYS A 115 -20.68 -6.33 2.71
N ARG A 116 -20.16 -5.50 1.79
CA ARG A 116 -19.84 -5.91 0.40
C ARG A 116 -18.62 -6.84 0.32
N HIS A 117 -17.58 -6.60 1.10
CA HIS A 117 -16.42 -7.51 1.19
C HIS A 117 -16.81 -8.86 1.80
N ASP A 118 -17.59 -8.85 2.87
CA ASP A 118 -17.94 -10.06 3.61
C ASP A 118 -18.93 -10.92 2.84
N ARG A 119 -19.93 -10.33 2.15
CA ARG A 119 -20.75 -11.04 1.16
C ARG A 119 -19.92 -11.62 0.01
N GLN A 120 -18.91 -10.89 -0.49
CA GLN A 120 -18.04 -11.42 -1.55
C GLN A 120 -17.17 -12.60 -1.05
N ARG A 121 -16.72 -12.54 0.20
CA ARG A 121 -15.98 -13.64 0.86
C ARG A 121 -16.88 -14.85 1.11
N GLU A 122 -18.11 -14.64 1.55
CA GLU A 122 -19.14 -15.65 1.76
C GLU A 122 -19.49 -16.36 0.45
N LEU A 123 -19.79 -15.62 -0.62
CA LEU A 123 -20.01 -16.16 -1.97
C LEU A 123 -18.79 -16.96 -2.48
N ALA A 124 -17.56 -16.51 -2.20
CA ALA A 124 -16.35 -17.25 -2.56
C ALA A 124 -16.11 -18.52 -1.71
N ILE A 125 -16.65 -18.58 -0.49
CA ILE A 125 -16.65 -19.78 0.35
C ILE A 125 -17.72 -20.76 -0.13
N GLN A 126 -18.94 -20.27 -0.41
CA GLN A 126 -20.04 -21.07 -0.92
C GLN A 126 -19.68 -21.70 -2.27
N TYR A 127 -19.26 -20.89 -3.25
CA TYR A 127 -18.79 -21.37 -4.56
C TYR A 127 -17.67 -22.42 -4.45
N LYS A 128 -16.75 -22.28 -3.46
CA LYS A 128 -15.71 -23.28 -3.20
C LYS A 128 -16.27 -24.57 -2.59
N LYS A 129 -17.34 -24.50 -1.80
CA LYS A 129 -18.07 -25.67 -1.29
C LYS A 129 -18.79 -26.37 -2.44
N ASP A 130 -19.56 -25.63 -3.24
CA ASP A 130 -20.30 -26.17 -4.40
C ASP A 130 -19.34 -26.89 -5.38
N LEU A 131 -18.20 -26.28 -5.70
CA LEU A 131 -17.14 -26.90 -6.52
C LEU A 131 -16.47 -28.14 -5.90
N LYS A 132 -16.53 -28.31 -4.57
CA LYS A 132 -16.06 -29.52 -3.89
C LYS A 132 -17.11 -30.62 -4.02
N ASP A 133 -18.37 -30.29 -3.78
CA ASP A 133 -19.49 -31.22 -3.74
C ASP A 133 -19.82 -31.78 -5.16
N LEU A 134 -19.41 -31.08 -6.23
CA LEU A 134 -19.35 -31.60 -7.61
C LEU A 134 -18.36 -32.77 -7.84
N ASN A 135 -17.50 -33.12 -6.88
CA ASN A 135 -16.58 -34.28 -6.91
C ASN A 135 -15.67 -34.41 -8.17
N LEU A 136 -15.42 -33.31 -8.88
CA LEU A 136 -14.74 -33.27 -10.19
C LEU A 136 -13.45 -34.12 -10.26
N THR A 137 -13.24 -34.87 -11.34
CA THR A 137 -12.00 -35.66 -11.56
C THR A 137 -10.79 -34.74 -11.76
N ASN A 138 -9.57 -35.30 -11.67
CA ASN A 138 -8.35 -34.54 -11.91
C ASN A 138 -8.25 -34.05 -13.37
N GLU A 139 -8.76 -34.82 -14.33
CA GLU A 139 -8.83 -34.45 -15.76
C GLU A 139 -9.84 -33.33 -16.00
N GLN A 140 -11.05 -33.41 -15.42
CA GLN A 140 -12.05 -32.35 -15.47
C GLN A 140 -11.48 -31.05 -14.86
N LYS A 141 -10.80 -31.13 -13.72
CA LYS A 141 -10.07 -30.00 -13.10
C LYS A 141 -8.99 -29.42 -14.02
N GLN A 142 -8.32 -30.25 -14.84
CA GLN A 142 -7.30 -29.81 -15.80
C GLN A 142 -7.93 -29.14 -17.04
N GLN A 143 -9.00 -29.71 -17.61
CA GLN A 143 -9.77 -29.10 -18.70
C GLN A 143 -10.34 -27.74 -18.28
N ILE A 144 -10.95 -27.64 -17.11
CA ILE A 144 -11.49 -26.39 -16.54
C ILE A 144 -10.37 -25.34 -16.37
N ARG A 145 -9.15 -25.74 -15.98
CA ARG A 145 -7.99 -24.82 -15.92
C ARG A 145 -7.60 -24.30 -17.29
N ALA A 146 -7.48 -25.18 -18.30
CA ALA A 146 -7.13 -24.77 -19.66
C ALA A 146 -8.15 -23.79 -20.27
N ILE A 147 -9.45 -24.05 -20.08
CA ILE A 147 -10.53 -23.14 -20.49
C ILE A 147 -10.40 -21.78 -19.78
N ASN A 148 -10.19 -21.78 -18.46
CA ASN A 148 -10.00 -20.55 -17.68
C ASN A 148 -8.74 -19.76 -18.09
N GLU A 149 -7.66 -20.43 -18.46
CA GLU A 149 -6.43 -19.77 -18.91
C GLU A 149 -6.58 -19.18 -20.32
N ASN A 150 -7.22 -19.90 -21.24
CA ASN A 150 -7.60 -19.39 -22.56
C ASN A 150 -8.50 -18.14 -22.45
N TYR A 151 -9.57 -18.22 -21.64
CA TYR A 151 -10.46 -17.09 -21.37
C TYR A 151 -9.70 -15.89 -20.77
N ARG A 152 -8.83 -16.11 -19.78
CA ARG A 152 -7.99 -15.05 -19.18
C ARG A 152 -6.99 -14.43 -20.15
N THR A 153 -6.55 -15.15 -21.17
CA THR A 153 -5.67 -14.63 -22.22
C THR A 153 -6.48 -13.77 -23.19
N LYS A 154 -7.56 -14.30 -23.77
CA LYS A 154 -8.48 -13.56 -24.64
C LYS A 154 -9.05 -12.30 -23.99
N SER A 155 -9.42 -12.35 -22.71
CA SER A 155 -9.88 -11.15 -21.97
C SER A 155 -8.81 -10.08 -21.80
N LYS A 156 -7.52 -10.43 -21.73
CA LYS A 156 -6.43 -9.43 -21.69
C LYS A 156 -6.18 -8.85 -23.07
N GLU A 157 -6.15 -9.70 -24.09
CA GLU A 157 -5.95 -9.30 -25.49
C GLU A 157 -7.05 -8.33 -25.92
N LEU A 158 -8.33 -8.66 -25.66
CA LEU A 158 -9.46 -7.76 -25.90
C LEU A 158 -9.35 -6.44 -25.10
N ALA A 159 -8.88 -6.48 -23.85
CA ALA A 159 -8.68 -5.27 -23.04
C ALA A 159 -7.47 -4.42 -23.48
N ILE A 160 -6.48 -5.01 -24.14
CA ILE A 160 -5.38 -4.31 -24.81
C ILE A 160 -5.90 -3.69 -26.11
N GLN A 161 -6.57 -4.47 -26.96
CA GLN A 161 -7.18 -4.05 -28.22
C GLN A 161 -8.10 -2.85 -28.03
N HIS A 162 -9.10 -2.96 -27.15
CA HIS A 162 -10.02 -1.87 -26.81
C HIS A 162 -9.28 -0.61 -26.30
N ARG A 163 -8.18 -0.77 -25.56
CA ARG A 163 -7.35 0.37 -25.14
C ARG A 163 -6.58 0.97 -26.30
N GLU A 164 -6.11 0.18 -27.26
CA GLU A 164 -5.39 0.64 -28.44
C GLU A 164 -6.31 1.35 -29.42
N ASP A 165 -7.52 0.83 -29.64
CA ASP A 165 -8.55 1.48 -30.46
C ASP A 165 -8.99 2.83 -29.85
N LEU A 166 -9.14 2.92 -28.51
CA LEU A 166 -9.32 4.21 -27.84
C LEU A 166 -8.11 5.15 -28.04
N ASN A 167 -6.87 4.64 -28.03
CA ASN A 167 -5.69 5.50 -28.27
C ASN A 167 -5.65 6.06 -29.70
N LYS A 168 -6.22 5.37 -30.71
CA LYS A 168 -6.33 5.86 -32.10
C LYS A 168 -7.21 7.11 -32.20
N ILE A 169 -8.15 7.29 -31.27
CA ILE A 169 -9.05 8.45 -31.20
C ILE A 169 -8.38 9.64 -30.48
N TYR A 170 -7.43 9.39 -29.57
CA TYR A 170 -6.82 10.43 -28.73
C TYR A 170 -5.58 11.06 -29.37
N THR A 171 -5.47 12.40 -29.23
CA THR A 171 -4.27 13.14 -29.66
C THR A 171 -3.03 12.73 -28.84
N PRO A 172 -1.79 12.94 -29.34
CA PRO A 172 -0.57 12.56 -28.62
C PRO A 172 -0.48 13.13 -27.20
N GLU A 173 -0.97 14.36 -27.00
CA GLU A 173 -1.04 15.03 -25.69
C GLU A 173 -2.06 14.38 -24.76
N GLN A 174 -3.27 14.09 -25.26
CA GLN A 174 -4.31 13.38 -24.51
C GLN A 174 -3.83 11.99 -24.09
N GLN A 175 -3.18 11.25 -24.99
CA GLN A 175 -2.53 9.98 -24.66
C GLN A 175 -1.47 10.15 -23.57
N SER A 176 -0.69 11.24 -23.58
CA SER A 176 0.32 11.51 -22.55
C SER A 176 -0.33 11.76 -21.18
N LYS A 177 -1.34 12.64 -21.12
CA LYS A 177 -2.13 12.93 -19.92
C LYS A 177 -2.79 11.66 -19.35
N LEU A 178 -3.32 10.78 -20.22
CA LEU A 178 -3.88 9.47 -19.84
C LEU A 178 -2.82 8.44 -19.42
N ARG A 179 -1.57 8.55 -19.89
CA ARG A 179 -0.44 7.74 -19.39
C ARG A 179 -0.08 8.17 -17.96
N ASP A 180 -0.01 9.47 -17.68
CA ASP A 180 0.39 9.97 -16.35
C ASP A 180 -0.69 9.79 -15.28
N ILE A 181 -1.96 10.07 -15.59
CA ILE A 181 -3.10 9.71 -14.72
C ILE A 181 -3.05 8.21 -14.35
N ARG A 182 -2.76 7.34 -15.33
CA ARG A 182 -2.65 5.89 -15.09
C ARG A 182 -1.42 5.49 -14.26
N LYS A 183 -0.29 6.21 -14.35
CA LYS A 183 0.86 6.02 -13.44
C LYS A 183 0.47 6.34 -11.99
N ASP A 184 -0.27 7.41 -11.77
CA ASP A 184 -0.67 7.86 -10.43
C ASP A 184 -1.84 7.05 -9.84
N PHE A 185 -2.66 6.38 -10.66
CA PHE A 185 -3.53 5.29 -10.17
C PHE A 185 -2.76 4.02 -9.79
N SER A 186 -1.53 3.81 -10.29
CA SER A 186 -0.70 2.65 -9.96
C SER A 186 0.07 2.81 -8.64
N LYS A 187 0.53 4.03 -8.32
CA LYS A 187 1.26 4.35 -7.07
C LYS A 187 0.42 4.13 -5.81
N ASP A 188 -0.88 4.41 -5.89
CA ASP A 188 -1.79 4.42 -4.73
C ASP A 188 -2.59 3.12 -4.57
N LYS A 189 -2.26 2.08 -5.34
CA LYS A 189 -2.46 0.72 -4.85
C LYS A 189 -1.47 0.51 -3.72
N THR A 190 -1.93 0.72 -2.48
CA THR A 190 -1.23 0.20 -1.29
C THR A 190 -0.81 -1.24 -1.56
N PRO A 191 0.44 -1.64 -1.26
CA PRO A 191 0.86 -3.01 -1.46
C PRO A 191 -0.14 -3.91 -0.75
N THR A 192 -0.83 -4.77 -1.51
CA THR A 192 -1.83 -5.67 -0.92
C THR A 192 -1.09 -6.70 -0.09
N TYR A 193 -0.90 -6.39 1.21
CA TYR A 193 -0.38 -7.27 2.25
C TYR A 193 -1.33 -8.44 2.59
N GLY A 194 -2.05 -8.95 1.57
CA GLY A 194 -2.19 -10.38 1.41
C GLY A 194 -0.80 -10.98 1.27
N SER A 195 -0.14 -11.20 2.41
CA SER A 195 1.02 -12.04 2.51
C SER A 195 0.70 -13.33 1.78
N ARG A 196 1.41 -13.61 0.67
CA ARG A 196 1.38 -14.92 0.04
C ARG A 196 1.94 -15.87 1.09
N LYS A 197 1.04 -16.46 1.89
CA LYS A 197 1.33 -17.29 3.06
C LYS A 197 2.48 -18.21 2.67
N GLY A 198 3.67 -17.91 3.21
CA GLY A 198 4.92 -18.35 2.61
C GLY A 198 4.86 -19.85 2.37
N ILE A 199 5.19 -20.28 1.15
CA ILE A 199 5.48 -21.70 0.94
C ILE A 199 6.60 -21.99 1.93
N LYS A 200 6.32 -22.82 2.95
CA LYS A 200 7.35 -23.33 3.86
C LYS A 200 8.21 -24.29 3.06
N LEU A 201 9.18 -23.69 2.38
CA LEU A 201 10.33 -24.32 1.75
C LEU A 201 11.28 -24.79 2.85
N ASP A 202 12.10 -25.80 2.55
CA ASP A 202 13.24 -26.16 3.38
C ASP A 202 14.46 -25.26 3.05
N ASN A 203 15.48 -25.30 3.92
CA ASN A 203 16.64 -24.42 3.84
C ASN A 203 17.37 -24.56 2.50
N ALA A 204 17.58 -25.80 2.03
CA ALA A 204 18.19 -26.08 0.73
C ALA A 204 17.43 -25.42 -0.45
N SER A 205 16.10 -25.40 -0.41
CA SER A 205 15.29 -24.70 -1.43
C SER A 205 15.37 -23.18 -1.31
N VAL A 206 15.54 -22.64 -0.10
CA VAL A 206 15.77 -21.20 0.13
C VAL A 206 17.16 -20.77 -0.36
N GLU A 207 18.19 -21.58 -0.09
CA GLU A 207 19.57 -21.37 -0.56
C GLU A 207 19.66 -21.38 -2.09
N LYS A 208 19.08 -22.39 -2.75
CA LYS A 208 18.96 -22.45 -4.22
C LYS A 208 18.29 -21.18 -4.80
N LEU A 209 17.25 -20.66 -4.14
CA LEU A 209 16.58 -19.43 -4.57
C LEU A 209 17.40 -18.16 -4.32
N ASN A 210 18.22 -18.12 -3.27
CA ASN A 210 19.11 -17.00 -2.97
C ASN A 210 20.29 -16.96 -3.97
N ALA A 211 20.96 -18.08 -4.22
CA ALA A 211 22.04 -18.20 -5.20
C ALA A 211 21.57 -17.80 -6.61
N LEU A 212 20.40 -18.31 -7.05
CA LEU A 212 19.78 -17.93 -8.33
C LEU A 212 19.50 -16.42 -8.42
N LYS A 213 19.04 -15.80 -7.32
CA LYS A 213 18.80 -14.35 -7.27
C LYS A 213 20.10 -13.55 -7.33
N GLU A 214 21.17 -14.01 -6.69
CA GLU A 214 22.47 -13.33 -6.75
C GLU A 214 23.09 -13.41 -8.14
N ASN A 215 23.07 -14.58 -8.78
CA ASN A 215 23.60 -14.76 -10.14
C ASN A 215 22.83 -13.89 -11.14
N TYR A 216 21.49 -13.89 -11.08
CA TYR A 216 20.66 -12.96 -11.86
C TYR A 216 21.03 -11.49 -11.63
N ILE A 217 21.38 -11.06 -10.40
CA ILE A 217 21.82 -9.69 -10.11
C ILE A 217 23.21 -9.41 -10.71
N LYS A 218 24.16 -10.35 -10.58
CA LYS A 218 25.53 -10.25 -11.13
C LYS A 218 25.48 -10.15 -12.67
N GLU A 219 24.77 -11.07 -13.33
CA GLU A 219 24.60 -11.10 -14.79
C GLU A 219 23.83 -9.89 -15.32
N LYS A 220 22.76 -9.47 -14.64
CA LYS A 220 22.03 -8.24 -14.99
C LYS A 220 22.96 -7.03 -14.97
N LYS A 221 23.79 -6.88 -13.92
CA LYS A 221 24.77 -5.80 -13.81
C LYS A 221 25.82 -5.90 -14.92
N ALA A 222 26.29 -7.11 -15.25
CA ALA A 222 27.24 -7.31 -16.35
C ALA A 222 26.66 -6.88 -17.71
N ILE A 223 25.40 -7.24 -18.02
CA ILE A 223 24.72 -6.82 -19.24
C ILE A 223 24.49 -5.30 -19.26
N GLU A 224 24.06 -4.70 -18.14
CA GLU A 224 23.85 -3.26 -18.01
C GLU A 224 25.15 -2.44 -18.14
N MET A 225 26.30 -3.00 -17.73
CA MET A 225 27.63 -2.39 -17.91
C MET A 225 28.27 -2.71 -19.27
N SER A 226 27.75 -3.68 -20.03
CA SER A 226 28.34 -4.08 -21.31
C SER A 226 28.08 -3.06 -22.43
N ARG A 227 29.12 -2.71 -23.19
CA ARG A 227 29.07 -1.75 -24.31
C ARG A 227 28.46 -2.36 -25.58
N ILE A 228 27.26 -2.92 -25.48
CA ILE A 228 26.51 -3.49 -26.59
C ILE A 228 25.37 -2.57 -27.03
N ALA A 229 24.88 -2.72 -28.27
CA ALA A 229 23.77 -1.91 -28.79
C ALA A 229 22.52 -1.98 -27.88
N PRO A 230 21.81 -0.88 -27.61
CA PRO A 230 20.69 -0.85 -26.66
C PRO A 230 19.57 -1.87 -26.93
N ALA A 231 19.31 -2.19 -28.21
CA ALA A 231 18.36 -3.23 -28.59
C ALA A 231 18.82 -4.63 -28.13
N ALA A 232 20.09 -4.98 -28.37
CA ALA A 232 20.68 -6.24 -27.92
C ALA A 232 20.78 -6.32 -26.39
N GLN A 233 21.07 -5.20 -25.72
CA GLN A 233 21.04 -5.11 -24.26
C GLN A 233 19.63 -5.38 -23.71
N LYS A 234 18.60 -4.76 -24.30
CA LYS A 234 17.20 -4.97 -23.94
C LYS A 234 16.76 -6.42 -24.15
N GLN A 235 17.20 -7.07 -25.23
CA GLN A 235 16.91 -8.48 -25.50
C GLN A 235 17.56 -9.41 -24.46
N LYS A 236 18.88 -9.31 -24.24
CA LYS A 236 19.58 -10.12 -23.21
C LYS A 236 18.99 -9.93 -21.81
N LEU A 237 18.56 -8.70 -21.46
CA LEU A 237 17.84 -8.42 -20.22
C LEU A 237 16.41 -8.97 -20.19
N SER A 238 15.80 -9.29 -21.33
CA SER A 238 14.53 -10.03 -21.39
C SER A 238 14.77 -11.52 -21.15
N ASP A 239 15.71 -12.11 -21.90
CA ASP A 239 16.03 -13.54 -21.86
C ASP A 239 16.48 -13.97 -20.45
N LEU A 240 17.38 -13.20 -19.83
CA LEU A 240 17.83 -13.41 -18.45
C LEU A 240 16.66 -13.36 -17.43
N ARG A 241 15.66 -12.50 -17.65
CA ARG A 241 14.46 -12.44 -16.79
C ARG A 241 13.55 -13.64 -17.01
N GLU A 242 13.50 -14.21 -18.20
CA GLU A 242 12.73 -15.41 -18.51
C GLU A 242 13.38 -16.66 -17.92
N ASN A 243 14.68 -16.84 -18.11
CA ASN A 243 15.46 -17.95 -17.51
C ASN A 243 15.34 -17.94 -15.98
N PHE A 244 15.60 -16.79 -15.34
CA PHE A 244 15.38 -16.63 -13.89
C PHE A 244 13.94 -17.00 -13.46
N ARG A 245 12.92 -16.67 -14.26
CA ARG A 245 11.52 -17.07 -13.98
C ARG A 245 11.24 -18.55 -14.24
N LYS A 246 11.97 -19.20 -15.14
CA LYS A 246 11.87 -20.64 -15.45
C LYS A 246 12.51 -21.45 -14.33
N GLU A 247 13.76 -21.18 -14.00
CA GLU A 247 14.51 -21.86 -12.93
C GLU A 247 13.86 -21.64 -11.55
N ARG A 248 13.43 -20.40 -11.26
CA ARG A 248 12.69 -20.11 -10.03
C ARG A 248 11.35 -20.86 -9.94
N ARG A 249 10.68 -21.15 -11.07
CA ARG A 249 9.50 -22.02 -11.09
C ARG A 249 9.88 -23.47 -10.82
N GLN A 250 10.98 -23.94 -11.41
CA GLN A 250 11.47 -25.32 -11.24
C GLN A 250 11.83 -25.61 -9.77
N ILE A 251 12.67 -24.78 -9.14
CA ILE A 251 13.05 -24.93 -7.72
C ILE A 251 11.82 -24.96 -6.81
N LEU A 252 10.81 -24.12 -7.08
CA LEU A 252 9.56 -24.08 -6.31
C LEU A 252 8.64 -25.29 -6.57
N ALA A 253 8.71 -25.92 -7.74
CA ALA A 253 7.96 -27.13 -8.06
C ALA A 253 8.62 -28.37 -7.43
N ASP A 254 9.95 -28.48 -7.49
CA ASP A 254 10.67 -29.62 -6.91
C ASP A 254 10.64 -29.59 -5.38
N ALA A 255 10.75 -28.41 -4.75
CA ALA A 255 10.50 -28.24 -3.32
C ALA A 255 9.07 -28.64 -2.88
N GLN A 256 8.08 -28.58 -3.79
CA GLN A 256 6.73 -29.08 -3.52
C GLN A 256 6.63 -30.60 -3.68
N LYS A 257 7.32 -31.20 -4.66
CA LYS A 257 7.44 -32.67 -4.81
C LYS A 257 8.15 -33.32 -3.63
N GLU A 258 9.33 -32.81 -3.27
CA GLU A 258 10.11 -33.30 -2.13
C GLU A 258 9.28 -33.27 -0.84
N LYS A 259 8.52 -32.20 -0.63
CA LYS A 259 7.61 -32.09 0.51
C LYS A 259 6.47 -33.10 0.45
N ALA A 260 5.85 -33.33 -0.71
CA ALA A 260 4.80 -34.33 -0.86
C ALA A 260 5.34 -35.75 -0.55
N ASN A 261 6.52 -36.08 -1.06
CA ASN A 261 7.17 -37.37 -0.78
C ASN A 261 7.48 -37.52 0.73
N LYS A 262 8.08 -36.48 1.36
CA LYS A 262 8.34 -36.42 2.81
C LYS A 262 7.06 -36.45 3.69
N GLN A 263 5.85 -36.41 3.11
CA GLN A 263 4.57 -36.55 3.82
C GLN A 263 3.84 -37.87 3.51
N ASN A 264 4.34 -38.67 2.56
CA ASN A 264 3.72 -39.93 2.11
C ASN A 264 4.55 -41.18 2.47
N THR A 265 5.69 -41.03 3.14
CA THR A 265 6.44 -42.17 3.71
C THR A 265 5.70 -42.68 4.95
N PRO A 266 5.26 -43.95 5.02
CA PRO A 266 4.82 -44.54 6.29
C PRO A 266 6.01 -44.66 7.26
N ALA A 267 5.69 -44.75 8.56
CA ALA A 267 6.64 -45.06 9.62
C ALA A 267 6.73 -46.57 9.85
#